data_AF-A0A2T4Z8Y5-F1
#
_entry.id   AF-A0A2T4Z8Y5-F1
#
_cell.length_a   1.000
_cell.length_b   1.000
_cell.length_c   1.000
_cell.angle_alpha   90.00
_cell.angle_beta   90.00
_cell.angle_gamma   90.00
#
_symmetry.space_group_name_H-M   'P 1'
#
loop_
_entity.id
_entity.type
_entity.pdbx_description
1 polymer ?
#
loop_
_entity_poly.entity_id
_entity_poly.type
_entity_poly.pdbx_seq_one_letter_code
_entity_poly.pdbx_strand_id
1 'polypeptide(L)' 'MEQIKLFSDHIFAPLEQNEMRRVFGPGPDGARCKTCQHLIKKVQGGAYLKCGLRLNTNGAETDHRAGWKACAKFEEADK' A
#
# COMPACT_ATOMS: atom_id res chain seq x y z
N MET A 1 20.65 36.18 27.33
CA MET A 1 19.30 35.58 27.24
C MET A 1 19.15 35.04 25.84
N GLU A 2 19.57 33.81 25.62
CA GLU A 2 19.50 33.17 24.30
C GLU A 2 18.54 31.99 24.44
N GLN A 3 17.31 32.20 23.97
CA GLN A 3 16.28 31.15 24.00
C GLN A 3 16.50 30.22 22.80
N ILE A 4 17.04 29.05 23.09
CA ILE A 4 17.14 27.93 22.16
C ILE A 4 15.72 27.44 21.87
N LYS A 5 15.24 27.66 20.64
CA LYS A 5 13.96 27.13 20.17
C LYS A 5 14.10 25.64 19.92
N LEU A 6 13.62 24.81 20.85
CA LEU A 6 13.34 23.39 20.66
C LEU A 6 12.14 23.23 19.71
N PHE A 7 12.36 23.35 18.40
CA PHE A 7 11.42 22.81 17.43
C PHE A 7 11.71 21.31 17.33
N SER A 8 10.89 20.54 18.04
CA SER A 8 10.86 19.09 17.98
C SER A 8 10.67 18.65 16.52
N ASP A 9 11.75 18.16 15.90
CA ASP A 9 11.74 17.48 14.62
C ASP A 9 10.93 16.17 14.75
N HIS A 10 9.61 16.29 14.80
CA HIS A 10 8.73 15.17 14.48
C HIS A 10 8.87 14.93 12.98
N ILE A 11 9.89 14.14 12.62
CA ILE A 11 10.04 13.52 11.32
C ILE A 11 8.83 12.58 11.17
N PHE A 12 7.72 13.12 10.65
CA PHE A 12 6.56 12.34 10.27
C PHE A 12 6.94 11.53 9.02
N ALA A 13 7.59 10.39 9.24
CA ALA A 13 7.72 9.39 8.19
C ALA A 13 6.30 9.04 7.71
N PRO A 14 6.04 9.02 6.39
CA PRO A 14 4.73 8.69 5.88
C PRO A 14 4.34 7.30 6.36
N LEU A 15 3.21 7.19 7.07
CA LEU A 15 2.65 5.91 7.49
C LEU A 15 2.53 5.01 6.26
N GLU A 16 3.12 3.82 6.34
CA GLU A 16 3.11 2.86 5.24
C GLU A 16 1.66 2.59 4.81
N GLN A 17 1.29 3.00 3.59
CA GLN A 17 -0.11 2.95 3.14
C GLN A 17 -0.50 1.55 2.69
N ASN A 18 0.46 0.74 2.24
CA ASN A 18 0.20 -0.64 1.86
C ASN A 18 0.27 -1.55 3.09
N GLU A 19 -0.90 -1.99 3.57
CA GLU A 19 -1.01 -2.98 4.64
C GLU A 19 -0.16 -4.24 4.35
N MET A 20 -0.07 -4.68 3.09
CA MET A 20 0.72 -5.85 2.71
C MET A 20 2.22 -5.62 2.90
N ARG A 21 2.69 -4.37 2.82
CA ARG A 21 4.08 -4.02 3.17
C ARG A 21 4.31 -4.01 4.67
N ARG A 22 3.29 -3.72 5.48
CA ARG A 22 3.37 -3.86 6.94
C ARG A 22 3.43 -5.33 7.37
N VAL A 23 2.67 -6.19 6.69
CA VAL A 23 2.57 -7.63 7.00
C VAL A 23 3.76 -8.42 6.44
N PHE A 24 4.11 -8.22 5.17
CA PHE A 24 5.13 -9.04 4.47
C PHE A 24 6.46 -8.31 4.26
N GLY A 25 6.54 -7.02 4.58
CA GLY A 25 7.71 -6.21 4.28
C GLY A 25 7.72 -5.61 2.85
N PRO A 26 8.73 -4.78 2.55
CA PRO A 26 8.86 -4.12 1.26
C PRO A 26 9.12 -5.13 0.13
N GLY A 27 8.52 -4.89 -1.03
CA GLY A 27 8.83 -5.60 -2.27
C GLY A 27 10.02 -4.98 -3.02
N PRO A 28 10.28 -5.44 -4.25
CA PRO A 28 11.37 -4.94 -5.09
C PRO A 28 11.32 -3.42 -5.28
N ASP A 29 12.50 -2.80 -5.40
CA ASP A 29 12.60 -1.36 -5.64
C ASP A 29 11.89 -0.96 -6.94
N GLY A 30 11.09 0.11 -6.85
CA GLY A 30 10.28 0.60 -7.97
C GLY A 30 9.01 -0.21 -8.27
N ALA A 31 8.85 -1.43 -7.73
CA ALA A 31 7.66 -2.24 -7.96
C ALA A 31 6.41 -1.63 -7.31
N ARG A 32 5.30 -1.66 -8.05
CA ARG A 32 4.00 -1.13 -7.61
C ARG A 32 2.92 -2.19 -7.78
N CYS A 33 1.88 -2.12 -6.95
CA CYS A 33 0.77 -3.07 -7.01
C CYS A 33 0.05 -3.08 -8.38
N LYS A 34 0.12 -1.99 -9.18
CA LYS A 34 -0.46 -1.92 -10.53
C LYS A 34 0.02 -3.04 -11.47
N THR A 35 1.27 -3.48 -11.33
CA THR A 35 1.88 -4.56 -12.13
C THR A 35 1.92 -5.90 -11.38
N CYS A 36 1.22 -6.01 -10.25
CA CYS A 36 1.18 -7.23 -9.46
C CYS A 36 0.06 -8.17 -9.92
N GLN A 37 0.34 -9.48 -10.00
CA GLN A 37 -0.65 -10.53 -10.32
C GLN A 37 -1.79 -10.57 -9.30
N HIS A 38 -1.50 -10.27 -8.04
CA HIS A 38 -2.50 -10.30 -6.97
C HIS A 38 -3.44 -9.08 -6.94
N LEU A 39 -3.25 -8.09 -7.81
CA LEU A 39 -4.16 -6.95 -7.90
C LEU A 39 -5.41 -7.32 -8.72
N ILE A 40 -6.53 -7.49 -8.01
CA ILE A 40 -7.81 -7.92 -8.56
C ILE A 40 -8.74 -6.72 -8.67
N LYS A 41 -9.45 -6.59 -9.80
CA LYS A 41 -10.52 -5.62 -10.00
C LYS A 41 -11.88 -6.32 -9.76
N LYS A 42 -12.66 -5.81 -8.82
CA LYS A 42 -14.06 -6.22 -8.60
C LYS A 42 -15.00 -5.15 -9.14
N VAL A 43 -16.06 -5.56 -9.81
CA VAL A 43 -17.11 -4.65 -10.34
C VAL A 43 -18.43 -4.97 -9.64
N GLN A 44 -18.82 -4.15 -8.66
CA GLN A 44 -20.06 -4.31 -7.89
C GLN A 44 -20.66 -2.94 -7.59
N GLY A 45 -21.45 -2.37 -8.52
CA GLY A 45 -21.93 -0.99 -8.41
C GLY A 45 -20.86 0.09 -8.59
N GLY A 46 -19.59 -0.32 -8.72
CA GLY A 46 -18.41 0.50 -8.93
C GLY A 46 -17.19 -0.38 -9.21
N ALA A 47 -16.06 0.22 -9.57
CA ALA A 47 -14.80 -0.49 -9.80
C ALA A 47 -13.89 -0.39 -8.57
N TYR A 48 -13.69 -1.52 -7.88
CA TYR A 48 -12.87 -1.61 -6.67
C TYR A 48 -11.64 -2.44 -6.95
N LEU A 49 -10.50 -1.99 -6.44
CA LEU A 49 -9.25 -2.73 -6.50
C LEU A 49 -9.02 -3.42 -5.17
N LYS A 50 -8.65 -4.69 -5.20
CA LYS A 50 -8.43 -5.53 -4.02
C LYS A 50 -7.13 -6.29 -4.20
N CYS A 51 -6.43 -6.59 -3.11
CA CYS A 51 -5.29 -7.51 -3.14
C CYS A 51 -5.78 -8.91 -2.78
N GLY A 52 -5.47 -9.91 -3.61
CA GLY A 52 -5.87 -11.30 -3.38
C GLY A 52 -5.22 -11.97 -2.16
N LEU A 53 -4.16 -11.35 -1.61
CA LEU A 53 -3.41 -11.87 -0.46
C LEU A 53 -3.95 -11.38 0.90
N ARG A 54 -5.01 -10.55 0.94
CA ARG A 54 -5.65 -10.12 2.20
C ARG A 54 -7.14 -10.46 2.22
N LEU A 55 -7.71 -10.43 3.43
CA LEU A 55 -9.14 -10.58 3.61
C LEU A 55 -9.88 -9.50 2.82
N ASN A 56 -10.75 -9.94 1.92
CA ASN A 56 -11.52 -9.06 1.06
C ASN A 56 -12.94 -8.98 1.61
N THR A 57 -13.18 -8.02 2.49
CA THR A 57 -14.54 -7.67 2.90
C THR A 57 -15.24 -6.97 1.73
N ASN A 58 -16.56 -7.12 1.58
CA ASN A 58 -17.34 -6.38 0.59
C ASN A 58 -17.48 -4.87 0.94
N GLY A 59 -16.64 -4.35 1.84
CA GLY A 59 -16.60 -2.95 2.25
C GLY A 59 -15.40 -2.19 1.68
N ALA A 60 -15.48 -0.86 1.70
CA ALA A 60 -14.45 0.04 1.17
C ALA A 60 -13.15 0.05 2.00
N GLU A 61 -13.20 -0.36 3.26
CA GLU A 61 -12.04 -0.40 4.16
C GLU A 61 -10.89 -1.27 3.60
N THR A 62 -11.24 -2.32 2.87
CA THR A 62 -10.26 -3.24 2.25
C THR A 62 -9.95 -2.89 0.80
N ASP A 63 -10.23 -1.67 0.34
CA ASP A 63 -9.83 -1.20 -0.98
C ASP A 63 -8.32 -0.99 -1.06
N HIS A 64 -7.75 -1.47 -2.17
CA HIS A 64 -6.33 -1.48 -2.43
C HIS A 64 -6.02 -0.47 -3.53
N ARG A 65 -4.88 0.23 -3.47
CA ARG A 65 -4.53 1.19 -4.53
C ARG A 65 -3.46 0.64 -5.44
N ALA A 66 -3.67 0.75 -6.75
CA ALA A 66 -2.69 0.35 -7.76
C ALA A 66 -1.35 1.10 -7.64
N GLY A 67 -1.39 2.36 -7.19
CA GLY A 67 -0.22 3.21 -7.02
C GLY A 67 0.66 2.86 -5.81
N TRP A 68 0.22 1.97 -4.92
CA TRP A 68 1.00 1.59 -3.76
C TRP A 68 2.28 0.84 -4.13
N LYS A 69 3.34 1.07 -3.35
CA LYS A 69 4.58 0.27 -3.43
C LYS A 69 4.24 -1.19 -3.17
N ALA A 70 4.89 -2.10 -3.88
CA ALA A 70 4.62 -3.53 -3.74
C ALA A 70 5.18 -4.10 -2.44
N CYS A 71 4.61 -5.22 -1.99
CA CYS A 71 5.09 -5.99 -0.84
C CYS A 71 6.03 -7.11 -1.25
N ALA A 72 6.64 -7.80 -0.29
CA ALA A 72 7.56 -8.92 -0.55
C ALA A 72 6.91 -10.10 -1.30
N LYS A 73 5.58 -10.19 -1.34
CA LYS A 73 4.81 -11.15 -2.15
C LYS A 73 4.46 -10.60 -3.53
N PHE A 74 5.27 -9.71 -4.08
CA PHE A 74 5.06 -9.18 -5.42
C PHE A 74 5.33 -10.27 -6.46
N GLU A 75 4.36 -10.50 -7.32
CA GLU A 75 4.51 -11.32 -8.52
C GLU A 75 4.19 -10.45 -9.73
N GLU A 76 5.12 -10.34 -10.67
CA GLU A 76 4.92 -9.52 -11.87
C GLU A 76 3.86 -10.16 -12.76
N ALA A 77 2.86 -9.36 -13.15
CA ALA A 77 1.82 -9.81 -14.04
C ALA A 77 2.22 -9.61 -15.49
N ASP A 78 2.23 -10.70 -16.26
CA ASP A 78 2.22 -10.68 -17.72
C ASP A 78 0.83 -10.20 -18.16
N LYS A 79 0.67 -8.90 -18.42
CA LYS A 79 -0.61 -8.24 -18.78
C LYS A 79 -0.48 -7.46 -20.08
#